data_AF-A0A8E0KKP3-F1
#
_entry.id   AF-A0A8E0KKP3-F1
#
_cell.length_a   1.000
_cell.length_b   1.000
_cell.length_c   1.000
_cell.angle_alpha   90.00
_cell.angle_beta   90.00
_cell.angle_gamma   90.00
#
_symmetry.space_group_name_H-M   'P 1'
#
loop_
_entity.id
_entity.type
_entity.pdbx_description
1 polymer ?
#
loop_
_entity_poly.entity_id
_entity_poly.type
_entity_poly.pdbx_seq_one_letter_code
_entity_poly.pdbx_strand_id
1 'polypeptide(L)'
;MAARAIPPVSEETAYLDFAGIQVATGSFLRESVMAFRDYARSTLPNLYPVVANPSEAVTEELDFLLRHRKDALWSCRLGAGGEVTDGTILGELETGHRIAFDLVARLRTASAPDLAAQGDASIGPTAWNNRLAFLASRGLLMERRAGKSKIFTPVLETL
;
A
#
# COMPACT_ATOMS: atom_id res chain seq x y z
N MET A 1 0.29 -15.20 31.10
CA MET A 1 -0.02 -13.87 30.52
C MET A 1 -0.22 -14.08 29.02
N ALA A 2 -1.44 -13.99 28.51
CA ALA A 2 -1.70 -14.09 27.08
C ALA A 2 -1.92 -12.66 26.55
N ALA A 3 -1.01 -12.18 25.71
CA ALA A 3 -1.23 -10.96 24.95
C ALA A 3 -2.23 -11.25 23.83
N ARG A 4 -3.27 -10.44 23.69
CA ARG A 4 -4.27 -10.54 22.62
C ARG A 4 -4.27 -9.23 21.84
N ALA A 5 -3.95 -9.30 20.55
CA ALA A 5 -4.14 -8.18 19.64
C ALA A 5 -5.64 -8.02 19.33
N ILE A 6 -6.14 -6.78 19.39
CA ILE A 6 -7.48 -6.43 18.93
C ILE A 6 -7.32 -5.86 17.52
N PRO A 7 -7.76 -6.56 16.46
CA PRO A 7 -7.66 -6.04 15.10
C PRO A 7 -8.55 -4.79 14.93
N PRO A 8 -8.16 -3.82 14.07
CA PRO A 8 -9.00 -2.66 13.78
C PRO A 8 -10.36 -3.07 13.21
N VAL A 9 -11.41 -2.41 13.67
CA VAL A 9 -12.79 -2.66 13.20
C VAL A 9 -13.09 -1.96 11.87
N SER A 10 -12.37 -0.89 11.56
CA SER A 10 -12.42 -0.11 10.32
C SER A 10 -11.02 0.05 9.74
N GLU A 11 -10.91 0.50 8.49
CA GLU A 11 -9.59 0.69 7.87
C GLU A 11 -8.75 1.69 8.65
N GLU A 12 -7.52 1.30 8.96
CA GLU A 12 -6.57 2.09 9.75
C GLU A 12 -5.17 1.97 9.14
N THR A 13 -4.47 3.09 9.08
CA THR A 13 -3.08 3.14 8.62
C THR A 13 -2.14 2.96 9.80
N ALA A 14 -1.20 2.02 9.69
CA ALA A 14 -0.13 1.83 10.67
C ALA A 14 1.15 2.48 10.16
N TYR A 15 1.55 3.59 10.75
CA TYR A 15 2.80 4.27 10.40
C TYR A 15 3.99 3.65 11.13
N LEU A 16 4.91 3.07 10.37
CA LEU A 16 6.24 2.71 10.84
C LEU A 16 7.12 3.95 10.75
N ASP A 17 7.24 4.69 11.85
CA ASP A 17 7.95 5.96 11.88
C ASP A 17 9.47 5.76 12.04
N PHE A 18 10.22 6.18 11.03
CA PHE A 18 11.68 6.15 10.95
C PHE A 18 12.32 7.48 11.36
N ALA A 19 11.57 8.41 11.95
CA ALA A 19 12.13 9.65 12.47
C ALA A 19 13.34 9.39 13.38
N GLY A 20 14.48 9.99 13.03
CA GLY A 20 15.75 9.82 13.74
C GLY A 20 16.58 8.60 13.30
N ILE A 21 16.04 7.69 12.49
CA ILE A 21 16.78 6.55 11.94
C ILE A 21 17.53 6.99 10.68
N GLN A 22 18.86 7.05 10.78
CA GLN A 22 19.70 7.51 9.66
C GLN A 22 19.97 6.41 8.63
N VAL A 23 20.13 5.16 9.08
CA VAL A 23 20.45 4.01 8.22
C VAL A 23 19.73 2.77 8.75
N ALA A 24 19.22 1.95 7.84
CA ALA A 24 18.73 0.61 8.12
C ALA A 24 19.20 -0.32 7.00
N THR A 25 19.69 -1.51 7.35
CA THR A 25 20.17 -2.48 6.34
C THR A 25 19.00 -3.20 5.69
N GLY A 26 19.19 -3.70 4.46
CA GLY A 26 18.15 -4.47 3.76
C GLY A 26 17.72 -5.73 4.50
N SER A 27 18.60 -6.34 5.31
CA SER A 27 18.20 -7.44 6.20
C SER A 27 17.26 -6.99 7.30
N PHE A 28 17.56 -5.86 7.96
CA PHE A 28 16.66 -5.28 8.95
C PHE A 28 15.31 -4.92 8.33
N LEU A 29 15.31 -4.21 7.19
CA LEU A 29 14.07 -3.76 6.53
C LEU A 29 13.20 -4.92 6.05
N ARG A 30 13.83 -6.02 5.58
CA ARG A 30 13.10 -7.23 5.20
C ARG A 30 12.43 -7.91 6.40
N GLU A 31 13.14 -8.08 7.50
CA GLU A 31 12.60 -8.77 8.69
C GLU A 31 11.71 -7.87 9.56
N SER A 32 11.72 -6.55 9.35
CA SER A 32 10.88 -5.59 10.05
C SER A 32 9.74 -5.09 9.17
N VAL A 33 10.00 -4.14 8.27
CA VAL A 33 9.00 -3.47 7.43
C VAL A 33 8.25 -4.47 6.55
N MET A 34 8.98 -5.29 5.80
CA MET A 34 8.35 -6.22 4.85
C MET A 34 7.60 -7.35 5.56
N ALA A 35 8.24 -7.96 6.56
CA ALA A 35 7.60 -9.02 7.36
C ALA A 35 6.35 -8.50 8.09
N PHE A 36 6.39 -7.29 8.67
CA PHE A 36 5.23 -6.67 9.30
C PHE A 36 4.12 -6.39 8.29
N ARG A 37 4.46 -5.83 7.12
CA ARG A 37 3.48 -5.60 6.04
C ARG A 37 2.79 -6.90 5.64
N ASP A 38 3.56 -7.94 5.36
CA ASP A 38 3.03 -9.23 4.89
C ASP A 38 2.16 -9.89 5.96
N TYR A 39 2.58 -9.84 7.24
CA TYR A 39 1.78 -10.30 8.36
C TYR A 39 0.47 -9.50 8.50
N ALA A 40 0.54 -8.18 8.54
CA ALA A 40 -0.61 -7.31 8.70
C ALA A 40 -1.62 -7.52 7.56
N ARG A 41 -1.16 -7.52 6.30
CA ARG A 41 -2.07 -7.68 5.16
C ARG A 41 -2.67 -9.08 5.03
N SER A 42 -2.03 -10.11 5.58
CA SER A 42 -2.56 -11.48 5.58
C SER A 42 -3.46 -11.81 6.78
N THR A 43 -3.31 -11.11 7.91
CA THR A 43 -4.00 -11.46 9.17
C THR A 43 -4.88 -10.35 9.75
N LEU A 44 -4.63 -9.09 9.37
CA LEU A 44 -5.30 -7.88 9.87
C LEU A 44 -5.87 -7.09 8.66
N PRO A 45 -7.02 -7.51 8.09
CA PRO A 45 -7.51 -7.01 6.79
C PRO A 45 -7.72 -5.49 6.76
N ASN A 46 -7.95 -4.88 7.91
CA ASN A 46 -8.20 -3.46 8.07
C ASN A 46 -6.94 -2.63 8.42
N LEU A 47 -5.78 -3.26 8.64
CA LEU A 47 -4.55 -2.55 8.98
C LEU A 47 -3.67 -2.38 7.73
N TYR A 48 -3.28 -1.14 7.41
CA TYR A 48 -2.53 -0.78 6.22
C TYR A 48 -1.18 -0.16 6.61
N PRO A 49 -0.08 -0.92 6.56
CA PRO A 49 1.23 -0.39 6.93
C PRO A 49 1.78 0.62 5.92
N VAL A 50 2.37 1.69 6.43
CA VAL A 50 3.01 2.77 5.67
C VAL A 50 4.35 3.08 6.35
N VAL A 51 5.39 3.32 5.56
CA VAL A 51 6.68 3.80 6.10
C VAL A 51 6.61 5.32 6.24
N ALA A 52 6.79 5.82 7.45
CA ALA A 52 6.78 7.26 7.72
C ALA A 52 8.20 7.76 8.00
N ASN A 53 8.52 8.95 7.49
CA ASN A 53 9.76 9.68 7.77
C ASN A 53 11.07 8.86 7.55
N PRO A 54 11.21 8.04 6.49
CA PRO A 54 12.49 7.40 6.22
C PRO A 54 13.55 8.46 5.86
N SER A 55 14.79 8.24 6.30
CA SER A 55 15.93 8.99 5.75
C SER A 55 16.13 8.65 4.27
N GLU A 56 16.95 9.42 3.57
CA GLU A 56 17.34 9.13 2.18
C GLU A 56 17.96 7.72 2.06
N ALA A 57 18.93 7.39 2.93
CA ALA A 57 19.57 6.07 2.93
C ALA A 57 18.58 4.92 3.22
N VAL A 58 17.61 5.12 4.11
CA VAL A 58 16.55 4.12 4.35
C VAL A 58 15.62 4.00 3.13
N THR A 59 15.31 5.12 2.48
CA THR A 59 14.47 5.16 1.27
C THR A 59 15.13 4.41 0.12
N GLU A 60 16.43 4.66 -0.12
CA GLU A 60 17.21 3.98 -1.15
C GLU A 60 17.28 2.47 -0.92
N GLU A 61 17.56 2.04 0.31
CA GLU A 61 17.64 0.62 0.65
C GLU A 61 16.27 -0.07 0.51
N LEU A 62 15.18 0.59 0.92
CA LEU A 62 13.81 0.10 0.71
C LEU A 62 13.48 -0.01 -0.78
N ASP A 63 13.76 1.03 -1.57
CA ASP A 63 13.47 1.06 -3.01
C ASP A 63 14.24 -0.06 -3.73
N PHE A 64 15.52 -0.23 -3.42
CA PHE A 64 16.34 -1.32 -3.95
C PHE A 64 15.76 -2.71 -3.61
N LEU A 65 15.40 -2.93 -2.33
CA LEU A 65 14.80 -4.18 -1.87
C LEU A 65 13.47 -4.48 -2.59
N LEU A 66 12.63 -3.47 -2.79
CA LEU A 66 11.30 -3.60 -3.40
C LEU A 66 11.38 -3.87 -4.90
N ARG A 67 12.24 -3.15 -5.63
CA ARG A 67 12.44 -3.36 -7.07
C ARG A 67 12.90 -4.77 -7.38
N HIS A 68 13.85 -5.30 -6.60
CA HIS A 68 14.33 -6.68 -6.76
C HIS A 68 13.18 -7.71 -6.63
N ARG A 69 12.11 -7.36 -5.90
CA ARG A 69 10.95 -8.21 -5.64
C ARG A 69 9.75 -7.91 -6.54
N LYS A 70 9.86 -6.92 -7.45
CA LYS A 70 8.73 -6.36 -8.22
C LYS A 70 7.54 -6.00 -7.31
N ASP A 71 7.87 -5.37 -6.20
CA ASP A 71 6.95 -5.05 -5.12
C ASP A 71 6.95 -3.55 -4.86
N ALA A 72 5.99 -3.08 -4.06
CA ALA A 72 5.84 -1.68 -3.74
C ALA A 72 5.23 -1.47 -2.34
N LEU A 73 5.51 -0.31 -1.76
CA LEU A 73 4.90 0.14 -0.50
C LEU A 73 4.70 1.65 -0.51
N TRP A 74 3.83 2.10 0.40
CA TRP A 74 3.64 3.52 0.67
C TRP A 74 4.71 4.07 1.61
N SER A 75 5.24 5.23 1.25
CA SER A 75 6.07 6.08 2.10
C SER A 75 5.43 7.46 2.24
N CYS A 76 5.62 8.13 3.38
CA CYS A 76 5.13 9.48 3.60
C CYS A 76 5.99 10.25 4.61
N ARG A 77 5.65 11.53 4.79
CA ARG A 77 6.04 12.35 5.92
C ARG A 77 4.90 12.37 6.93
N LEU A 78 5.22 12.14 8.21
CA LEU A 78 4.27 12.17 9.31
C LEU A 78 4.67 13.26 10.30
N GLY A 79 3.81 14.26 10.45
CA GLY A 79 3.98 15.35 11.41
C GLY A 79 3.61 14.95 12.84
N ALA A 80 4.06 15.73 13.82
CA ALA A 80 3.80 15.47 15.25
C ALA A 80 2.31 15.43 15.63
N GLY A 81 1.44 16.07 14.85
CA GLY A 81 -0.02 16.05 15.02
C GLY A 81 -0.72 14.88 14.33
N GLY A 82 0.02 14.00 13.64
CA GLY A 82 -0.55 12.93 12.81
C GLY A 82 -0.85 13.34 11.37
N GLU A 83 -0.48 14.56 10.99
CA GLU A 83 -0.64 15.07 9.62
C GLU A 83 0.24 14.26 8.65
N VAL A 84 -0.34 13.79 7.55
CA VAL A 84 0.35 13.00 6.53
C VAL A 84 0.57 13.84 5.29
N THR A 85 1.81 13.96 4.84
CA THR A 85 2.17 14.65 3.60
C THR A 85 3.11 13.81 2.74
N ASP A 86 3.33 14.24 1.50
CA ASP A 86 4.32 13.66 0.59
C ASP A 86 4.17 12.13 0.39
N GLY A 87 2.92 11.67 0.27
CA GLY A 87 2.61 10.27 0.01
C GLY A 87 3.20 9.81 -1.33
N THR A 88 4.09 8.82 -1.30
CA THR A 88 4.75 8.27 -2.49
C THR A 88 4.84 6.75 -2.45
N ILE A 89 4.94 6.14 -3.63
CA ILE A 89 5.13 4.70 -3.78
C ILE A 89 6.62 4.43 -4.00
N LEU A 90 7.22 3.69 -3.08
CA LEU A 90 8.57 3.12 -3.26
C LEU A 90 8.48 1.78 -4.00
N GLY A 91 9.54 1.41 -4.72
CA GLY A 91 9.64 0.18 -5.47
C GLY A 91 9.11 0.26 -6.89
N GLU A 92 8.66 -0.88 -7.41
CA GLU A 92 8.21 -0.99 -8.80
C GLU A 92 6.98 -1.89 -8.92
N LEU A 93 5.97 -1.37 -9.62
CA LEU A 93 4.79 -2.12 -10.02
C LEU A 93 4.92 -2.49 -11.48
N GLU A 94 4.64 -3.75 -11.80
CA GLU A 94 4.48 -4.17 -13.20
C GLU A 94 3.42 -3.31 -13.90
N THR A 95 3.59 -3.07 -15.20
CA THR A 95 2.80 -2.11 -16.00
C THR A 95 1.29 -2.23 -15.78
N GLY A 96 0.75 -3.45 -15.71
CA GLY A 96 -0.67 -3.67 -15.48
C GLY A 96 -1.16 -3.22 -14.10
N HIS A 97 -0.35 -3.43 -13.05
CA HIS A 97 -0.66 -2.98 -11.69
C HIS A 97 -0.49 -1.47 -11.54
N ARG A 98 0.54 -0.88 -12.17
CA ARG A 98 0.72 0.57 -12.22
C ARG A 98 -0.49 1.27 -12.84
N ILE A 99 -0.92 0.83 -14.03
CA ILE A 99 -2.10 1.39 -14.71
C ILE A 99 -3.36 1.28 -13.82
N ALA A 100 -3.57 0.13 -13.17
CA ALA A 100 -4.71 -0.04 -12.28
C ALA A 100 -4.66 0.92 -11.08
N PHE A 101 -3.50 1.07 -10.45
CA PHE A 101 -3.29 2.00 -9.34
C PHE A 101 -3.55 3.45 -9.78
N ASP A 102 -2.97 3.88 -10.91
CA ASP A 102 -3.10 5.25 -11.40
C ASP A 102 -4.56 5.59 -11.75
N LEU A 103 -5.33 4.63 -12.30
CA LEU A 103 -6.77 4.80 -12.53
C LEU A 103 -7.54 4.99 -11.22
N VAL A 104 -7.24 4.19 -10.19
CA VAL A 104 -7.87 4.32 -8.86
C VAL A 104 -7.49 5.65 -8.20
N ALA A 105 -6.21 6.05 -8.27
CA ALA A 105 -5.73 7.32 -7.74
C ALA A 105 -6.43 8.52 -8.40
N ARG A 106 -6.56 8.49 -9.73
CA ARG A 106 -7.30 9.51 -10.49
C ARG A 106 -8.78 9.57 -10.12
N LEU A 107 -9.43 8.42 -10.00
CA LEU A 107 -10.86 8.33 -9.67
C LEU A 107 -11.15 8.54 -8.18
N ARG A 108 -10.12 8.50 -7.32
CA ARG A 108 -10.16 8.49 -5.84
C ARG A 108 -10.87 7.30 -5.23
N THR A 109 -11.84 6.72 -5.93
CA THR A 109 -12.65 5.58 -5.51
C THR A 109 -13.11 4.85 -6.76
N ALA A 110 -12.82 3.56 -6.89
CA ALA A 110 -13.17 2.81 -8.08
C ALA A 110 -13.38 1.31 -7.83
N SER A 111 -14.17 0.68 -8.69
CA SER A 111 -14.40 -0.76 -8.76
C SER A 111 -13.82 -1.36 -10.04
N ALA A 112 -13.79 -2.69 -10.16
CA ALA A 112 -13.34 -3.35 -11.39
C ALA A 112 -14.17 -2.95 -12.64
N PRO A 113 -15.52 -2.83 -12.56
CA PRO A 113 -16.30 -2.25 -13.64
C PRO A 113 -15.91 -0.82 -14.02
N ASP A 114 -15.58 0.05 -13.05
CA ASP A 114 -15.15 1.43 -13.35
C ASP A 114 -13.83 1.44 -14.12
N LEU A 115 -12.87 0.59 -13.73
CA LEU A 115 -11.60 0.42 -14.44
C LEU A 115 -11.81 -0.18 -15.84
N ALA A 116 -12.76 -1.09 -16.02
CA ALA A 116 -13.10 -1.63 -17.34
C ALA A 116 -13.72 -0.57 -18.26
N ALA A 117 -14.49 0.38 -17.71
CA ALA A 117 -15.10 1.46 -18.46
C ALA A 117 -14.12 2.60 -18.82
N GLN A 118 -13.12 2.86 -17.95
CA GLN A 118 -12.19 3.98 -18.08
C GLN A 118 -10.79 3.59 -18.57
N GLY A 119 -10.49 2.29 -18.54
CA GLY A 119 -9.20 1.72 -18.94
C GLY A 119 -9.23 1.13 -20.34
N ASP A 120 -8.26 0.25 -20.61
CA ASP A 120 -8.17 -0.47 -21.88
C ASP A 120 -9.32 -1.49 -22.02
N ALA A 121 -10.14 -1.30 -23.06
CA ALA A 121 -11.29 -2.14 -23.36
C ALA A 121 -10.93 -3.60 -23.72
N SER A 122 -9.67 -3.88 -24.06
CA SER A 122 -9.17 -5.24 -24.26
C SER A 122 -9.00 -6.02 -22.95
N ILE A 123 -9.01 -5.33 -21.81
CA ILE A 123 -8.79 -5.93 -20.50
C ILE A 123 -10.15 -6.25 -19.85
N GLY A 124 -10.44 -7.55 -19.75
CA GLY A 124 -11.69 -8.03 -19.17
C GLY A 124 -11.83 -7.70 -17.67
N PRO A 125 -13.07 -7.66 -17.14
CA PRO A 125 -13.34 -7.32 -15.72
C PRO A 125 -12.58 -8.18 -14.71
N THR A 126 -12.39 -9.47 -15.00
CA THR A 126 -11.62 -10.39 -14.14
C THR A 126 -10.16 -9.97 -14.01
N ALA A 127 -9.54 -9.50 -15.09
CA ALA A 127 -8.15 -9.05 -15.06
C ALA A 127 -8.00 -7.77 -14.23
N TRP A 128 -8.94 -6.83 -14.34
CA TRP A 128 -8.98 -5.65 -13.46
C TRP A 128 -9.17 -6.02 -12.00
N ASN A 129 -10.08 -6.95 -11.70
CA ASN A 129 -10.30 -7.42 -10.34
C ASN A 129 -9.04 -8.07 -9.73
N ASN A 130 -8.31 -8.87 -10.51
CA ASN A 130 -7.06 -9.47 -10.06
C ASN A 130 -5.98 -8.42 -9.76
N ARG A 131 -5.87 -7.37 -10.60
CA ARG A 131 -4.94 -6.25 -10.39
C ARG A 131 -5.29 -5.47 -9.13
N LEU A 132 -6.57 -5.17 -8.91
CA LEU A 132 -7.05 -4.48 -7.71
C LEU A 132 -6.81 -5.32 -6.45
N ALA A 133 -7.10 -6.62 -6.50
CA ALA A 133 -6.83 -7.55 -5.41
C ALA A 133 -5.33 -7.65 -5.08
N PHE A 134 -4.46 -7.67 -6.10
CA PHE A 134 -3.01 -7.62 -5.90
C PHE A 134 -2.60 -6.34 -5.16
N LEU A 135 -3.01 -5.17 -5.64
CA LEU A 135 -2.70 -3.88 -5.02
C LEU A 135 -3.21 -3.78 -3.57
N ALA A 136 -4.42 -4.29 -3.30
CA ALA A 136 -4.99 -4.32 -1.95
C ALA A 136 -4.26 -5.28 -1.01
N SER A 137 -3.78 -6.41 -1.51
CA SER A 137 -2.97 -7.36 -0.72
C SER A 137 -1.58 -6.83 -0.37
N ARG A 138 -1.04 -5.89 -1.16
CA ARG A 138 0.19 -5.15 -0.84
C ARG A 138 -0.05 -3.94 0.05
N GLY A 139 -1.30 -3.63 0.37
CA GLY A 139 -1.65 -2.47 1.18
C GLY A 139 -1.48 -1.14 0.42
N LEU A 140 -1.53 -1.16 -0.92
CA LEU A 140 -1.49 0.06 -1.73
C LEU A 140 -2.87 0.68 -1.89
N LEU A 141 -3.90 -0.16 -1.94
CA LEU A 141 -5.31 0.23 -1.97
C LEU A 141 -6.03 -0.33 -0.74
N MET A 142 -6.93 0.46 -0.17
CA MET A 142 -7.95 -0.02 0.76
C MET A 142 -9.08 -0.70 0.00
N GLU A 143 -9.57 -1.83 0.52
CA GLU A 143 -10.71 -2.55 -0.06
C GLU A 143 -11.94 -2.44 0.85
N ARG A 144 -13.07 -2.00 0.29
CA ARG A 144 -14.38 -1.98 0.94
C ARG A 144 -15.40 -2.79 0.16
N ARG A 145 -16.31 -3.46 0.87
CA ARG A 145 -17.49 -4.07 0.24
C ARG A 145 -18.59 -3.02 0.06
N ALA A 146 -19.11 -2.93 -1.16
CA ALA A 146 -20.29 -2.13 -1.50
C ALA A 146 -21.31 -3.02 -2.21
N GLY A 147 -22.25 -3.57 -1.44
CA GLY A 147 -23.21 -4.56 -1.94
C GLY A 147 -22.51 -5.82 -2.44
N LYS A 148 -22.66 -6.12 -3.74
CA LYS A 148 -22.05 -7.29 -4.40
C LYS A 148 -20.66 -7.01 -4.99
N SER A 149 -20.21 -5.76 -4.95
CA SER A 149 -18.95 -5.32 -5.56
C SER A 149 -17.95 -4.89 -4.49
N LYS A 150 -16.67 -4.85 -4.88
CA LYS A 150 -15.60 -4.23 -4.10
C LYS A 150 -15.31 -2.84 -4.65
N ILE A 151 -15.07 -1.91 -3.74
CA ILE A 151 -14.61 -0.56 -4.04
C ILE A 151 -13.21 -0.41 -3.44
N PHE A 152 -12.35 0.25 -4.20
CA PHE A 152 -10.96 0.47 -3.84
C PHE A 152 -10.64 1.95 -3.79
N THR A 153 -9.88 2.37 -2.78
CA THR A 153 -9.34 3.72 -2.62
C THR A 153 -7.85 3.64 -2.35
N PRO A 154 -7.04 4.64 -2.76
CA PRO A 154 -5.64 4.70 -2.33
C PRO A 154 -5.53 4.74 -0.79
N VAL A 155 -4.50 4.12 -0.21
CA VAL A 155 -4.25 4.24 1.24
C VAL A 155 -3.81 5.64 1.62
N LEU A 156 -2.93 6.24 0.82
CA LEU A 156 -2.54 7.64 0.91
C LEU A 156 -2.89 8.38 -0.38
N GLU A 157 -2.94 9.71 -0.29
CA GLU A 157 -3.01 10.54 -1.49
C GLU A 157 -1.61 10.75 -2.08
N THR A 158 -1.47 10.54 -3.38
CA THR A 158 -0.32 11.05 -4.15
C THR A 158 -0.61 12.49 -4.51
N LEU A 159 0.17 13.44 -4.00
CA LEU A 159 0.13 14.85 -4.41
C LEU A 159 0.92 15.07 -5.70
#